data_AF-A0A6N0X600-F1
#
_entry.id   AF-A0A6N0X600-F1
#
_cell.length_a   1.000
_cell.length_b   1.000
_cell.length_c   1.000
_cell.angle_alpha   90.00
_cell.angle_beta   90.00
_cell.angle_gamma   90.00
#
_symmetry.space_group_name_H-M   'P 1'
#
loop_
_entity.id
_entity.type
_entity.pdbx_description
1 polymer ?
#
loop_
_entity_poly.entity_id
_entity_poly.type
_entity_poly.pdbx_seq_one_letter_code
_entity_poly.pdbx_strand_id
1 'polypeptide(L)' 'MFIICSYGDMERIEQKELAAILLAAPGWARVGLTMPDPRLRERAADTLAATIIEKLRREALPDINQFRLPL' A
#
# COMPACT_ATOMS: atom_id res chain seq x y z
N MET A 1 -9.61 21.42 21.81
CA MET A 1 -8.69 20.72 22.74
C MET A 1 -9.00 19.23 22.75
N PHE A 2 -8.76 18.49 21.66
CA PHE A 2 -8.84 17.01 21.58
C PHE A 2 -8.19 16.49 20.27
N ILE A 3 -6.98 16.95 19.90
CA ILE A 3 -6.32 16.51 18.64
C ILE A 3 -4.83 16.22 18.84
N ILE A 4 -4.45 15.69 20.01
CA ILE A 4 -3.04 15.37 20.29
C ILE A 4 -2.94 14.09 21.11
N CYS A 5 -3.56 13.00 20.67
CA CYS A 5 -3.37 11.67 21.28
C CYS A 5 -3.95 10.58 20.37
N SER A 6 -3.38 10.38 19.17
CA SER A 6 -3.37 9.05 18.57
C SER A 6 -2.48 8.98 17.33
N TYR A 7 -1.60 7.98 17.33
CA TYR A 7 -0.75 7.49 16.25
C TYR A 7 0.54 8.26 15.95
N GLY A 8 1.54 8.01 16.80
CA GLY A 8 2.90 7.87 16.31
C GLY A 8 3.00 6.66 15.37
N ASP A 9 3.76 6.83 14.30
CA ASP A 9 4.34 5.78 13.45
C ASP A 9 3.40 4.70 12.89
N MET A 10 2.45 5.13 12.07
CA MET A 10 2.11 4.38 10.86
C MET A 10 2.41 5.32 9.70
N GLU A 11 3.37 4.98 8.83
CA GLU A 11 3.52 5.62 7.52
C GLU A 11 2.14 5.69 6.86
N ARG A 12 1.53 6.87 6.88
CA ARG A 12 0.23 7.08 6.24
C ARG A 12 0.50 7.20 4.76
N ILE A 13 0.18 6.14 4.03
CA ILE A 13 0.13 6.19 2.57
C ILE A 13 -0.86 7.28 2.17
N GLU A 14 -0.42 8.26 1.38
CA GLU A 14 -1.32 9.31 0.91
C GLU A 14 -2.41 8.70 0.02
N GLN A 15 -3.67 9.12 0.18
CA GLN A 15 -4.78 8.59 -0.63
C GLN A 15 -4.51 8.70 -2.14
N LYS A 16 -3.85 9.79 -2.56
CA LYS A 16 -3.49 10.01 -3.97
C LYS A 16 -2.45 9.02 -4.47
N GLU A 17 -1.46 8.72 -3.64
CA GLU A 17 -0.41 7.75 -3.93
C GLU A 17 -0.99 6.34 -4.02
N LEU A 18 -1.82 5.94 -3.05
CA LEU A 18 -2.51 4.66 -3.09
C LEU A 18 -3.40 4.53 -4.33
N ALA A 19 -4.14 5.57 -4.69
CA ALA A 19 -4.96 5.59 -5.90
C ALA A 19 -4.10 5.40 -7.17
N ALA A 20 -2.93 6.04 -7.24
CA ALA A 20 -2.00 5.88 -8.36
C ALA A 20 -1.46 4.44 -8.45
N ILE A 21 -1.12 3.83 -7.31
CA ILE A 21 -0.68 2.42 -7.23
C ILE A 21 -1.79 1.49 -7.71
N LEU A 22 -3.04 1.70 -7.26
CA LEU A 22 -4.20 0.90 -7.69
C LEU A 22 -4.44 1.02 -9.21
N LEU A 23 -4.27 2.21 -9.79
CA LEU A 23 -4.41 2.43 -11.23
C LEU A 23 -3.28 1.80 -12.04
N ALA A 24 -2.06 1.76 -11.48
CA ALA A 24 -0.88 1.14 -12.08
C ALA A 24 -0.89 -0.40 -11.99
N ALA A 25 -1.76 -0.98 -11.15
CA ALA A 25 -1.86 -2.42 -11.02
C ALA A 25 -2.30 -3.11 -12.33
N PRO A 26 -1.90 -4.38 -12.56
CA PRO A 26 -2.28 -5.12 -13.75
C PRO A 26 -3.80 -5.08 -13.99
N GLY A 27 -4.22 -4.76 -15.23
CA GLY A 27 -5.63 -4.58 -15.56
C GLY A 27 -6.50 -5.80 -15.24
N TRP A 28 -5.94 -7.00 -15.44
CA TRP A 28 -6.62 -8.26 -15.12
C TRP A 28 -6.89 -8.40 -13.60
N ALA A 29 -6.00 -7.91 -12.73
CA ALA A 29 -6.15 -8.02 -11.29
C ALA A 29 -7.27 -7.10 -10.78
N ARG A 30 -7.39 -5.89 -11.35
CA ARG A 30 -8.50 -4.98 -11.06
C ARG A 30 -9.86 -5.58 -11.43
N VAL A 31 -9.95 -6.19 -12.63
CA VAL A 31 -11.17 -6.89 -13.06
C VAL A 31 -11.41 -8.14 -12.22
N GLY A 32 -10.36 -8.91 -11.95
CA GLY A 32 -10.37 -10.18 -11.22
C GLY A 32 -10.98 -10.08 -9.83
N LEU A 33 -10.81 -8.96 -9.12
CA LEU A 33 -11.44 -8.71 -7.82
C LEU A 33 -12.97 -8.80 -7.84
N THR A 34 -13.60 -8.55 -8.98
CA THR A 34 -15.06 -8.58 -9.15
C THR A 34 -15.55 -9.85 -9.82
N MET A 35 -14.64 -10.77 -10.16
CA MET A 35 -15.02 -11.99 -10.87
C MET A 35 -15.83 -12.94 -9.99
N PRO A 36 -16.80 -13.68 -10.58
CA PRO A 36 -17.62 -14.64 -9.84
C PRO A 36 -16.79 -15.86 -9.38
N ASP A 37 -15.77 -16.24 -10.15
CA ASP A 37 -14.85 -17.32 -9.77
C ASP A 37 -14.03 -16.92 -8.53
N PRO A 38 -14.17 -17.63 -7.40
CA PRO A 38 -13.48 -17.30 -6.15
C PRO A 38 -11.96 -17.46 -6.26
N ARG A 39 -11.46 -18.44 -7.03
CA ARG A 39 -10.01 -18.67 -7.18
C ARG A 39 -9.37 -17.55 -7.98
N LEU A 40 -10.07 -17.08 -9.01
CA LEU A 40 -9.59 -15.95 -9.80
C LEU A 40 -9.59 -14.65 -8.98
N ARG A 41 -10.61 -14.47 -8.13
CA ARG A 41 -10.70 -13.33 -7.22
C ARG A 41 -9.55 -13.30 -6.21
N GLU A 42 -9.21 -14.45 -5.63
CA GLU A 42 -8.09 -14.61 -4.69
C GLU A 42 -6.76 -14.27 -5.36
N ARG A 43 -6.48 -14.85 -6.53
CA ARG A 43 -5.26 -14.55 -7.30
C ARG A 43 -5.12 -13.07 -7.67
N ALA A 44 -6.26 -12.44 -7.98
CA ALA A 44 -6.31 -11.02 -8.27
C ALA A 44 -5.97 -10.17 -7.03
N ALA A 45 -6.51 -10.55 -5.86
CA ALA A 45 -6.18 -9.91 -4.59
C ALA A 45 -4.68 -10.05 -4.24
N ASP A 46 -4.11 -11.25 -4.39
CA ASP A 46 -2.69 -11.50 -4.14
C ASP A 46 -1.79 -10.64 -5.04
N THR A 47 -2.14 -10.56 -6.33
CA THR A 47 -1.39 -9.75 -7.29
C THR A 47 -1.47 -8.26 -6.97
N LEU A 48 -2.66 -7.78 -6.59
CA LEU A 48 -2.84 -6.39 -6.22
C LEU A 48 -2.05 -6.05 -4.95
N ALA A 49 -2.11 -6.92 -3.94
CA ALA A 49 -1.34 -6.77 -2.70
C ALA A 49 0.17 -6.76 -2.98
N ALA A 50 0.67 -7.69 -3.79
CA ALA A 50 2.09 -7.71 -4.20
C ALA A 50 2.51 -6.42 -4.91
N THR A 51 1.67 -5.89 -5.79
CA THR A 51 1.92 -4.61 -6.49
C THR A 51 2.02 -3.44 -5.50
N ILE A 52 1.10 -3.38 -4.53
CA ILE A 52 1.10 -2.33 -3.50
C ILE A 52 2.39 -2.40 -2.67
N ILE A 53 2.73 -3.59 -2.15
CA ILE A 53 3.94 -3.80 -1.36
C ILE A 53 5.20 -3.43 -2.14
N GLU A 54 5.27 -3.83 -3.41
CA GLU A 54 6.41 -3.51 -4.28
C GLU A 54 6.59 -2.00 -4.47
N LYS A 55 5.48 -1.27 -4.67
CA LYS A 55 5.52 0.19 -4.85
C LYS A 55 5.92 0.91 -3.56
N LEU A 56 5.30 0.57 -2.44
CA LEU A 56 5.63 1.15 -1.14
C LEU A 56 7.09 0.90 -0.75
N ARG A 57 7.63 -0.30 -1.03
CA ARG A 57 9.06 -0.60 -0.80
C ARG A 57 9.99 0.31 -1.61
N ARG A 58 9.60 0.71 -2.83
CA ARG A 58 10.43 1.61 -3.66
C ARG A 58 10.41 3.05 -3.15
N GLU A 59 9.32 3.46 -2.51
CA GLU A 59 9.12 4.84 -2.04
C GLU A 59 9.69 5.09 -0.64
N ALA A 60 9.96 4.03 0.12
CA ALA A 60 10.71 4.06 1.37
C ALA A 60 12.20 4.44 1.14
N LEU A 61 12.44 5.70 0.75
CA LEU A 61 13.73 6.34 0.98
C LEU A 61 13.86 6.55 2.49
N PRO A 62 15.03 6.24 3.09
CA PRO A 62 15.23 6.50 4.51
C PRO A 62 15.01 7.98 4.78
N ASP A 63 14.07 8.31 5.67
CA ASP A 63 13.84 9.68 6.08
C ASP A 63 15.12 10.24 6.68
N ILE A 64 15.61 11.33 6.09
CA ILE A 64 16.86 12.00 6.48
C ILE A 64 16.78 12.50 7.93
N ASN A 65 15.56 12.73 8.43
CA ASN A 65 15.32 13.15 9.81
C ASN A 65 15.12 11.97 10.78
N GLN A 66 15.19 10.72 10.31
CA GLN A 66 15.07 9.56 11.17
C GLN A 66 16.38 9.36 11.95
N PHE A 67 16.33 9.60 13.26
CA PHE A 67 17.47 9.34 14.13
C PHE A 67 17.78 7.83 14.15
N ARG A 68 19.06 7.48 13.95
CA ARG A 68 19.52 6.10 14.09
C ARG A 68 19.42 5.69 15.56
N LEU A 69 18.65 4.65 15.83
CA LEU A 69 18.56 4.08 17.17
C LEU A 69 19.88 3.40 17.54
N PRO A 70 20.40 3.63 18.77
CA PRO A 70 21.57 2.91 19.25
C PRO A 70 21.24 1.43 19.46
N LEU A 71 22.18 0.56 19.08
CA LEU A 71 22.13 -0.90 19.25
C LEU A 71 22.41 -1.32 20.70
#